data_AF-A0A543GBG7-F1
#
_entry.id   AF-A0A543GBG7-F1
#
_cell.length_a   1.000
_cell.length_b   1.000
_cell.length_c   1.000
_cell.angle_alpha   90.00
_cell.angle_beta   90.00
_cell.angle_gamma   90.00
#
_symmetry.space_group_name_H-M   'P 1'
#
loop_
_entity.id
_entity.type
_entity.pdbx_description
1 polymer ?
#
loop_
_entity_poly.entity_id
_entity_poly.type
_entity_poly.pdbx_seq_one_letter_code
_entity_poly.pdbx_strand_id
1 'polypeptide(L)'
;MTAPATPTTVRALDLPSAGKLAGLAAVFEDLQYALRCCEHLVSRLGRREPDPVLVEALWTGALLAYVRCFSPRSALLTTTDLDELEDGAEFRRLHDVLLRLRDHLASRHVNPREAFTVGAAQANDGTPTGIAVVSSPRPLVEEPTVRMLGRLAYLLAGRVDARMREQQREVLDAAAALSPAELATLPVVHLTS
;
A
#
# COMPACT_ATOMS: atom_id res chain seq x y z
N MET A 1 22.14 11.67 -33.10
CA MET A 1 22.22 11.75 -31.63
C MET A 1 22.72 10.41 -31.13
N THR A 2 23.96 10.38 -30.64
CA THR A 2 24.61 9.19 -30.08
C THR A 2 23.98 8.86 -28.74
N ALA A 3 23.64 7.59 -28.49
CA ALA A 3 23.16 7.16 -27.18
C ALA A 3 24.21 7.50 -26.10
N PRO A 4 23.82 8.02 -24.93
CA PRO A 4 24.77 8.27 -23.85
C PRO A 4 25.47 6.97 -23.47
N ALA A 5 26.79 7.03 -23.28
CA ALA A 5 27.58 5.88 -22.86
C ALA A 5 27.05 5.32 -21.54
N THR A 6 27.00 3.99 -21.42
CA THR A 6 26.57 3.32 -20.19
C THR A 6 27.43 3.81 -19.02
N PRO A 7 26.83 4.26 -17.90
CA PRO A 7 27.59 4.76 -16.76
C PRO A 7 28.49 3.66 -16.21
N THR A 8 29.78 4.00 -16.01
CA THR A 8 30.80 3.07 -15.51
C THR A 8 30.88 3.03 -13.99
N THR A 9 30.29 3.99 -13.29
CA THR A 9 30.24 4.04 -11.82
C THR A 9 29.01 4.80 -11.36
N VAL A 10 28.33 4.29 -10.34
CA VAL A 10 27.23 4.98 -9.65
C VAL A 10 27.68 5.29 -8.22
N ARG A 11 27.40 6.49 -7.74
CA ARG A 11 27.79 6.98 -6.41
C ARG A 11 26.54 7.27 -5.59
N ALA A 12 26.58 6.94 -4.31
CA ALA A 12 25.48 7.20 -3.39
C ALA A 12 25.46 8.69 -3.02
N LEU A 13 24.38 9.38 -3.38
CA LEU A 13 24.17 10.78 -2.99
C LEU A 13 23.52 10.82 -1.60
N ASP A 14 24.22 11.40 -0.63
CA ASP A 14 23.69 11.68 0.71
C ASP A 14 23.20 13.14 0.79
N LEU A 15 22.13 13.42 0.06
CA LEU A 15 21.52 14.74 -0.03
C LEU A 15 20.03 14.65 0.38
N PRO A 16 19.46 15.68 1.04
CA PRO A 16 18.03 15.68 1.38
C PRO A 16 17.11 15.45 0.17
N SER A 17 17.45 16.01 -0.99
CA SER A 17 16.73 15.82 -2.25
C SER A 17 16.77 14.37 -2.74
N ALA A 18 17.91 13.68 -2.58
CA ALA A 18 18.06 12.27 -2.93
C ALA A 18 17.24 11.38 -1.98
N GLY A 19 17.24 11.70 -0.68
CA GLY A 19 16.38 11.02 0.30
C GLY A 19 14.89 11.17 -0.01
N LYS A 20 14.45 12.37 -0.41
CA LYS A 20 13.06 12.61 -0.86
C LYS A 20 12.73 11.81 -2.12
N LEU A 21 13.63 11.75 -3.10
CA LEU A 21 13.43 10.94 -4.31
C LEU A 21 13.31 9.45 -3.98
N ALA A 22 14.18 8.92 -3.11
CA ALA A 22 14.12 7.54 -2.66
C ALA A 22 12.80 7.23 -1.94
N GLY A 23 12.33 8.16 -1.10
CA GLY A 23 11.03 8.05 -0.45
C GLY A 23 9.87 8.03 -1.44
N LEU A 24 9.89 8.90 -2.46
CA LEU A 24 8.86 8.91 -3.51
C LEU A 24 8.86 7.60 -4.32
N ALA A 25 10.04 7.07 -4.64
CA ALA A 25 10.17 5.77 -5.31
C ALA A 25 9.59 4.62 -4.48
N ALA A 26 9.80 4.62 -3.16
CA ALA A 26 9.22 3.63 -2.26
C ALA A 26 7.69 3.73 -2.20
N VAL A 27 7.13 4.95 -2.13
CA VAL A 27 5.68 5.16 -2.19
C VAL A 27 5.10 4.71 -3.53
N PHE A 28 5.79 5.00 -4.63
CA PHE A 28 5.36 4.56 -5.96
C PHE A 28 5.31 3.02 -6.04
N GLU A 29 6.34 2.33 -5.53
CA GLU A 29 6.35 0.86 -5.48
C GLU A 29 5.17 0.31 -4.67
N ASP A 30 4.90 0.87 -3.49
CA ASP A 30 3.78 0.45 -2.64
C ASP A 30 2.43 0.62 -3.38
N LEU A 31 2.23 1.73 -4.10
CA LEU A 31 1.02 1.96 -4.92
C LEU A 31 0.90 0.94 -6.06
N GLN A 32 2.01 0.63 -6.73
CA GLN A 32 2.05 -0.37 -7.80
C GLN A 32 1.81 -1.79 -7.27
N TYR A 33 2.30 -2.10 -6.07
CA TYR A 33 2.00 -3.36 -5.40
C TYR A 33 0.51 -3.45 -5.04
N ALA A 34 -0.07 -2.40 -4.46
CA ALA A 34 -1.50 -2.35 -4.15
C ALA A 34 -2.37 -2.50 -5.40
N LEU A 35 -2.02 -1.81 -6.50
CA LEU A 35 -2.71 -1.91 -7.78
C LEU A 35 -2.69 -3.35 -8.33
N ARG A 36 -1.51 -3.99 -8.38
CA ARG A 36 -1.38 -5.40 -8.81
C ARG A 36 -2.20 -6.35 -7.94
N CYS A 37 -2.23 -6.15 -6.63
CA CYS A 37 -3.07 -6.94 -5.74
C CYS A 37 -4.57 -6.77 -6.08
N CYS A 38 -5.02 -5.54 -6.34
CA CYS A 38 -6.39 -5.27 -6.76
C CYS A 38 -6.75 -5.91 -8.11
N GLU A 39 -5.85 -5.86 -9.09
CA GLU A 39 -6.03 -6.52 -10.41
C GLU A 39 -6.19 -8.04 -10.25
N HIS A 40 -5.31 -8.65 -9.45
CA HIS A 40 -5.44 -10.06 -9.12
C HIS A 40 -6.76 -10.36 -8.41
N LEU A 41 -7.15 -9.57 -7.41
CA LEU A 41 -8.40 -9.76 -6.68
C LEU A 41 -9.64 -9.70 -7.58
N VAL A 42 -9.73 -8.71 -8.47
CA VAL A 42 -10.85 -8.61 -9.43
C VAL A 42 -10.99 -9.88 -10.26
N SER A 43 -9.86 -10.45 -10.72
CA SER A 43 -9.88 -11.71 -11.48
C SER A 43 -10.32 -12.94 -10.66
N ARG A 44 -10.15 -12.90 -9.33
CA ARG A 44 -10.47 -14.02 -8.43
C ARG A 44 -11.89 -13.95 -7.90
N LEU A 45 -12.38 -12.77 -7.57
CA LEU A 45 -13.73 -12.56 -7.01
C LEU A 45 -14.85 -12.91 -8.01
N GLY A 46 -14.59 -12.81 -9.32
CA GLY A 46 -15.55 -13.23 -10.35
C GLY A 46 -15.72 -14.74 -10.51
N ARG A 47 -15.04 -15.58 -9.71
CA ARG A 47 -15.14 -17.05 -9.76
C ARG A 47 -16.28 -17.54 -8.86
N ARG A 48 -16.90 -18.67 -9.22
CA ARG A 48 -18.03 -19.27 -8.48
C ARG A 48 -17.69 -19.59 -7.01
N GLU A 49 -16.43 -19.91 -6.72
CA GLU A 49 -15.90 -20.16 -5.39
C GLU A 49 -14.48 -19.58 -5.32
N PRO A 50 -14.32 -18.31 -4.93
CA PRO A 50 -13.00 -17.71 -4.77
C PRO A 50 -12.29 -18.36 -3.58
N ASP A 51 -10.99 -18.63 -3.72
CA ASP A 51 -10.14 -19.09 -2.60
C ASP A 51 -10.09 -17.97 -1.54
N PRO A 52 -10.70 -18.17 -0.36
CA PRO A 52 -10.82 -17.12 0.65
C PRO A 52 -9.45 -16.74 1.23
N VAL A 53 -8.50 -17.68 1.31
CA VAL A 53 -7.16 -17.41 1.85
C VAL A 53 -6.38 -16.53 0.89
N LEU A 54 -6.43 -16.83 -0.41
CA LEU A 54 -5.78 -16.01 -1.42
C LEU A 54 -6.40 -14.61 -1.49
N VAL A 55 -7.73 -14.51 -1.42
CA VAL A 55 -8.44 -13.22 -1.39
C VAL A 55 -8.00 -12.39 -0.18
N GLU A 56 -7.99 -12.99 1.02
CA GLU A 56 -7.56 -12.31 2.23
C GLU A 56 -6.10 -11.86 2.15
N ALA A 57 -5.20 -12.71 1.65
CA ALA A 57 -3.77 -12.40 1.53
C ALA A 57 -3.53 -11.21 0.59
N LEU A 58 -4.14 -11.22 -0.60
CA LEU A 58 -4.04 -10.12 -1.56
C LEU A 58 -4.66 -8.83 -1.02
N TRP A 59 -5.82 -8.93 -0.37
CA TRP A 59 -6.49 -7.76 0.18
C TRP A 59 -5.71 -7.12 1.33
N THR A 60 -5.18 -7.95 2.23
CA THR A 60 -4.33 -7.49 3.32
C THR A 60 -3.05 -6.85 2.78
N GLY A 61 -2.42 -7.47 1.78
CA GLY A 61 -1.25 -6.90 1.10
C GLY A 61 -1.54 -5.54 0.47
N ALA A 62 -2.64 -5.41 -0.26
CA ALA A 62 -3.06 -4.16 -0.89
C ALA A 62 -3.28 -3.06 0.15
N LEU A 63 -4.00 -3.37 1.24
CA LEU A 63 -4.28 -2.42 2.32
C LEU A 63 -3.01 -1.94 3.02
N LEU A 64 -2.09 -2.86 3.35
CA LEU A 64 -0.85 -2.49 4.03
C LEU A 64 0.03 -1.61 3.15
N ALA A 65 0.20 -1.94 1.87
CA ALA A 65 0.97 -1.12 0.94
C ALA A 65 0.33 0.26 0.74
N TYR A 66 -0.98 0.33 0.54
CA TYR A 66 -1.70 1.60 0.44
C TYR A 66 -1.55 2.47 1.70
N VAL A 67 -1.76 1.90 2.89
CA VAL A 67 -1.68 2.67 4.14
C VAL A 67 -0.26 3.18 4.42
N ARG A 68 0.78 2.41 4.07
CA ARG A 68 2.18 2.84 4.20
C ARG A 68 2.49 4.12 3.40
N CYS A 69 1.79 4.34 2.28
CA CYS A 69 1.94 5.54 1.47
C CYS A 69 1.62 6.84 2.23
N PHE A 70 0.71 6.77 3.21
CA PHE A 70 0.26 7.91 4.03
C PHE A 70 0.94 7.98 5.40
N SER A 71 2.11 7.36 5.55
CA SER A 71 2.89 7.39 6.78
C SER A 71 3.23 8.84 7.21
N PRO A 72 2.85 9.27 8.42
CA PRO A 72 3.19 10.61 8.92
C PRO A 72 4.69 10.88 8.98
N ARG A 73 5.52 9.83 9.07
CA ARG A 73 6.98 9.94 9.11
C ARG A 73 7.58 10.43 7.79
N SER A 74 7.00 10.05 6.66
CA SER A 74 7.49 10.45 5.33
C SER A 74 6.73 11.66 4.79
N ALA A 75 5.41 11.75 5.07
CA ALA A 75 4.53 12.84 4.64
C ALA A 75 4.61 13.16 3.13
N LEU A 76 4.95 12.16 2.30
CA LEU A 76 5.08 12.29 0.84
C LEU A 76 3.74 12.19 0.11
N LEU A 77 2.78 11.51 0.74
CA LEU A 77 1.36 11.59 0.44
C LEU A 77 0.60 11.93 1.72
N THR A 78 -0.44 12.73 1.56
CA THR A 78 -1.28 13.30 2.60
C THR A 78 -2.73 13.28 2.14
N THR A 79 -3.67 13.59 3.03
CA THR A 79 -5.09 13.68 2.65
C THR A 79 -5.37 14.81 1.65
N THR A 80 -4.50 15.82 1.55
CA THR A 80 -4.61 16.86 0.51
C THR A 80 -4.48 16.28 -0.88
N ASP A 81 -3.62 15.27 -1.06
CA ASP A 81 -3.47 14.56 -2.33
C ASP A 81 -4.75 13.85 -2.77
N LEU A 82 -5.59 13.45 -1.81
CA LEU A 82 -6.91 12.90 -2.08
C LEU A 82 -7.88 14.01 -2.48
N ASP A 83 -7.88 15.13 -1.77
CA ASP A 83 -8.78 16.27 -2.03
C ASP A 83 -8.61 16.87 -3.42
N GLU A 84 -7.40 16.85 -3.94
CA GLU A 84 -7.09 17.37 -5.27
C GLU A 84 -7.55 16.42 -6.40
N LEU A 85 -8.01 15.20 -6.11
CA LEU A 85 -8.62 14.32 -7.11
C LEU A 85 -10.04 14.78 -7.45
N GLU A 86 -10.50 14.48 -8.68
CA GLU A 86 -11.85 14.81 -9.16
C GLU A 86 -12.96 14.32 -8.19
N ASP A 87 -12.78 13.14 -7.60
CA ASP A 87 -13.70 12.55 -6.60
C ASP A 87 -13.14 12.60 -5.17
N GLY A 88 -12.41 13.67 -4.81
CA GLY A 88 -11.61 13.73 -3.58
C GLY A 88 -12.39 13.46 -2.29
N ALA A 89 -13.65 13.92 -2.20
CA ALA A 89 -14.50 13.67 -1.03
C ALA A 89 -14.86 12.19 -0.87
N GLU A 90 -15.07 11.46 -1.96
CA GLU A 90 -15.30 10.01 -1.93
C GLU A 90 -14.03 9.28 -1.54
N PHE A 91 -12.89 9.66 -2.12
CA PHE A 91 -11.61 9.05 -1.79
C PHE A 91 -11.16 9.30 -0.36
N ARG A 92 -11.50 10.44 0.24
CA ARG A 92 -11.32 10.69 1.69
C ARG A 92 -12.11 9.71 2.54
N ARG A 93 -13.40 9.52 2.24
CA ARG A 93 -14.23 8.55 2.97
C ARG A 93 -13.69 7.13 2.82
N LEU A 94 -13.26 6.77 1.60
CA LEU A 94 -12.64 5.48 1.34
C LEU A 94 -11.35 5.33 2.16
N HIS A 95 -10.45 6.32 2.14
CA HIS A 95 -9.20 6.31 2.90
C HIS A 95 -9.45 6.02 4.39
N ASP A 96 -10.42 6.69 5.00
CA ASP A 96 -10.78 6.47 6.40
C ASP A 96 -11.30 5.05 6.66
N VAL A 97 -12.08 4.50 5.73
CA VAL A 97 -12.55 3.10 5.80
C VAL A 97 -11.37 2.13 5.69
N LEU A 98 -10.44 2.35 4.75
CA LEU A 98 -9.29 1.47 4.53
C LEU A 98 -8.35 1.45 5.75
N LEU A 99 -8.16 2.59 6.43
CA LEU A 99 -7.41 2.65 7.68
C LEU A 99 -8.04 1.79 8.77
N ARG A 100 -9.36 1.92 8.96
CA ARG A 100 -10.10 1.10 9.94
C ARG A 100 -10.08 -0.38 9.59
N LEU A 101 -10.19 -0.73 8.30
CA LEU A 101 -10.10 -2.12 7.85
C LEU A 101 -8.71 -2.69 8.12
N ARG A 102 -7.64 -1.94 7.84
CA ARG A 102 -6.27 -2.34 8.20
C ARG A 102 -6.13 -2.59 9.69
N ASP A 103 -6.64 -1.70 10.53
CA ASP A 103 -6.60 -1.86 11.99
C ASP A 103 -7.37 -3.09 12.45
N HIS A 104 -8.50 -3.39 11.82
CA HIS A 104 -9.27 -4.59 12.08
C HIS A 104 -8.50 -5.86 11.72
N LEU A 105 -7.90 -5.93 10.52
CA LEU A 105 -7.12 -7.08 10.04
C LEU A 105 -5.85 -7.31 10.86
N ALA A 106 -5.24 -6.25 11.39
CA ALA A 106 -4.05 -6.32 12.22
C ALA A 106 -4.36 -6.46 13.73
N SER A 107 -5.63 -6.59 14.11
CA SER A 107 -6.02 -6.64 15.51
C SER A 107 -5.51 -7.90 16.21
N ARG A 108 -4.87 -7.72 17.36
CA ARG A 108 -4.50 -8.82 18.27
C ARG A 108 -5.65 -9.27 19.18
N HIS A 109 -6.76 -8.54 19.17
CA HIS A 109 -7.86 -8.68 20.14
C HIS A 109 -9.16 -9.20 19.52
N VAL A 110 -9.29 -9.09 18.20
CA VAL A 110 -10.49 -9.49 17.46
C VAL A 110 -10.04 -10.37 16.31
N ASN A 111 -10.68 -11.54 16.14
CA ASN A 111 -10.42 -12.38 14.98
C ASN A 111 -11.05 -11.71 13.73
N PRO A 112 -10.23 -11.38 12.70
CA PRO A 112 -10.74 -10.71 11.50
C PRO A 112 -11.49 -11.66 10.55
N ARG A 113 -11.42 -12.98 10.75
CA ARG A 113 -12.00 -13.99 9.87
C ARG A 113 -13.35 -14.47 10.36
N GLU A 114 -13.48 -14.65 11.67
CA GLU A 114 -14.68 -15.25 12.27
C GLU A 114 -15.08 -14.51 13.55
N ALA A 115 -16.40 -14.44 13.78
CA ALA A 115 -16.95 -14.11 15.09
C ALA A 115 -17.30 -15.41 15.82
N PHE A 116 -17.01 -15.47 17.13
CA PHE A 116 -17.34 -16.62 17.96
C PHE A 116 -18.32 -16.20 19.05
N THR A 117 -19.38 -16.98 19.22
CA THR A 117 -20.37 -16.81 20.29
C THR A 117 -20.43 -18.09 21.11
N VAL A 118 -20.30 -17.97 22.43
CA VAL A 118 -20.42 -19.10 23.36
C VAL A 118 -21.78 -19.04 24.05
N GLY A 119 -22.56 -20.10 23.94
CA GLY A 119 -23.88 -20.23 24.56
C GLY A 119 -23.97 -21.46 25.45
N ALA A 120 -24.82 -21.41 26.47
CA ALA A 120 -25.19 -22.60 27.24
C ALA A 120 -26.33 -23.32 26.51
N ALA A 121 -26.16 -24.61 26.26
CA ALA A 121 -27.26 -25.48 25.86
C ALA A 121 -28.13 -25.77 27.10
N GLN A 122 -29.44 -25.72 26.93
CA GLN A 122 -30.41 -25.83 28.02
C GLN A 122 -31.41 -26.95 27.71
N ALA A 123 -31.70 -27.79 28.70
CA ALA A 123 -32.82 -28.73 28.61
C ALA A 123 -34.17 -27.98 28.70
N ASN A 124 -35.26 -28.66 28.33
CA ASN A 124 -36.61 -28.05 28.30
C ASN A 124 -37.08 -27.53 29.68
N ASP A 125 -36.49 -28.03 30.77
CA ASP A 125 -36.75 -27.63 32.15
C ASP A 125 -35.94 -26.41 32.60
N GLY A 126 -35.08 -25.89 31.73
CA GLY A 126 -34.22 -24.75 32.02
C GLY A 126 -32.84 -25.11 32.58
N THR A 127 -32.51 -26.39 32.74
CA THR A 127 -31.21 -26.80 33.28
C THR A 127 -30.11 -26.67 32.21
N PRO A 128 -28.99 -25.97 32.46
CA PRO A 128 -27.84 -25.97 31.55
C PRO A 128 -27.25 -27.38 31.44
N THR A 129 -27.16 -27.93 30.23
CA THR A 129 -26.70 -29.30 29.97
C THR A 129 -25.39 -29.35 29.20
N GLY A 130 -24.93 -28.24 28.64
CA GLY A 130 -23.69 -28.17 27.89
C GLY A 130 -23.35 -26.78 27.41
N ILE A 131 -22.25 -26.69 26.65
CA ILE A 131 -21.77 -25.45 26.04
C ILE A 131 -21.70 -25.64 24.53
N ALA A 132 -22.22 -24.67 23.79
CA ALA A 132 -22.09 -24.56 22.34
C ALA A 132 -21.16 -23.40 22.01
N VAL A 133 -20.23 -23.64 21.08
CA VAL A 133 -19.41 -22.60 20.45
C VAL A 133 -19.88 -22.48 19.01
N VAL A 134 -20.43 -21.31 18.66
CA VAL A 134 -20.92 -21.01 17.31
C VAL A 134 -19.94 -20.06 16.65
N SER A 135 -19.44 -20.43 15.47
CA SER A 135 -18.63 -19.54 14.63
C SER A 135 -19.44 -19.02 13.45
N SER A 136 -19.22 -17.75 13.12
CA SER A 136 -19.79 -17.08 11.96
C SER A 136 -18.67 -16.45 11.13
N PRO A 137 -18.40 -16.95 9.91
CA PRO A 137 -17.43 -16.34 9.01
C PRO A 137 -17.81 -14.90 8.66
N ARG A 138 -16.81 -14.04 8.58
CA ARG A 138 -16.98 -12.69 8.05
C ARG A 138 -16.95 -12.72 6.52
N PRO A 139 -17.71 -11.86 5.84
CA PRO A 139 -17.72 -11.80 4.38
C PRO A 139 -16.35 -11.38 3.84
N LEU A 140 -16.02 -11.89 2.65
CA LEU A 140 -14.86 -11.44 1.89
C LEU A 140 -15.06 -10.00 1.42
N VAL A 141 -13.96 -9.35 1.03
CA VAL A 141 -14.02 -8.04 0.37
C VAL A 141 -14.84 -8.12 -0.92
N GLU A 142 -15.65 -7.10 -1.17
CA GLU A 142 -16.47 -7.01 -2.37
C GLU A 142 -15.70 -6.41 -3.55
N GLU A 143 -16.01 -6.86 -4.77
CA GLU A 143 -15.36 -6.38 -5.99
C GLU A 143 -15.41 -4.86 -6.18
N PRO A 144 -16.53 -4.13 -5.91
CA PRO A 144 -16.56 -2.68 -6.03
C PRO A 144 -15.53 -1.97 -5.14
N THR A 145 -15.33 -2.46 -3.91
CA THR A 145 -14.32 -1.91 -2.98
C THR A 145 -12.91 -2.14 -3.50
N VAL A 146 -12.62 -3.33 -4.04
CA VAL A 146 -11.33 -3.64 -4.66
C VAL A 146 -11.05 -2.72 -5.85
N ARG A 147 -12.04 -2.53 -6.72
CA ARG A 147 -11.93 -1.65 -7.89
C ARG A 147 -11.70 -0.20 -7.48
N MET A 148 -12.39 0.27 -6.44
CA MET A 148 -12.24 1.63 -5.95
C MET A 148 -10.82 1.86 -5.37
N LEU A 149 -10.29 0.92 -4.59
CA LEU A 149 -8.89 0.99 -4.13
C LEU A 149 -7.92 0.97 -5.31
N GLY A 150 -8.13 0.10 -6.31
CA GLY A 150 -7.30 0.04 -7.51
C GLY A 150 -7.28 1.37 -8.27
N ARG A 151 -8.45 1.99 -8.47
CA ARG A 151 -8.56 3.32 -9.10
C ARG A 151 -7.79 4.38 -8.30
N LEU A 152 -7.96 4.40 -6.97
CA LEU A 152 -7.26 5.35 -6.12
C LEU A 152 -5.74 5.17 -6.19
N ALA A 153 -5.26 3.93 -6.11
CA ALA A 153 -3.83 3.61 -6.20
C ALA A 153 -3.24 4.07 -7.54
N TYR A 154 -3.94 3.83 -8.66
CA TYR A 154 -3.53 4.29 -9.98
C TYR A 154 -3.42 5.82 -10.08
N LEU A 155 -4.44 6.54 -9.60
CA LEU A 155 -4.45 8.01 -9.64
C LEU A 155 -3.32 8.62 -8.80
N LEU A 156 -3.10 8.08 -7.60
CA LEU A 156 -2.00 8.50 -6.73
C LEU A 156 -0.63 8.16 -7.33
N ALA A 157 -0.50 7.00 -8.00
CA ALA A 157 0.75 6.62 -8.65
C ALA A 157 1.13 7.63 -9.76
N GLY A 158 0.15 8.11 -10.53
CA GLY A 158 0.37 9.18 -11.51
C GLY A 158 0.87 10.49 -10.89
N ARG A 159 0.35 10.87 -9.72
CA ARG A 159 0.83 12.05 -8.97
C ARG A 159 2.25 11.87 -8.43
N VAL A 160 2.53 10.71 -7.85
CA VAL A 160 3.86 10.41 -7.31
C VAL A 160 4.89 10.35 -8.43
N ASP A 161 4.56 9.78 -9.59
CA ASP A 161 5.43 9.78 -10.77
C ASP A 161 5.77 11.20 -11.25
N ALA A 162 4.79 12.11 -11.28
CA ALA A 162 5.05 13.52 -11.62
C ALA A 162 6.03 14.17 -10.62
N ARG A 163 5.82 13.95 -9.31
CA ARG A 163 6.73 14.43 -8.26
C ARG A 163 8.12 13.81 -8.37
N MET A 164 8.21 12.54 -8.72
CA MET A 164 9.50 11.87 -8.94
C MET A 164 10.27 12.53 -10.08
N ARG A 165 9.61 12.86 -11.20
CA ARG A 165 10.24 13.54 -12.34
C ARG A 165 10.73 14.95 -11.99
N GLU A 166 10.02 15.67 -11.13
CA GLU A 166 10.49 16.96 -10.58
C GLU A 166 11.70 16.76 -9.66
N GLN A 167 11.59 15.84 -8.70
CA GLN A 167 12.65 15.59 -7.73
C GLN A 167 13.92 15.02 -8.38
N GLN A 168 13.80 14.23 -9.46
CA GLN A 168 14.94 13.75 -10.25
C GLN A 168 15.75 14.90 -10.85
N ARG A 169 15.08 15.94 -11.34
CA ARG A 169 15.76 17.13 -11.87
C ARG A 169 16.51 17.86 -10.75
N GLU A 170 15.87 18.08 -9.61
CA GLU A 170 16.52 18.70 -8.44
C GLU A 170 17.75 17.91 -7.95
N VAL A 171 17.65 16.58 -7.92
CA VAL A 171 18.78 15.71 -7.52
C VAL A 171 19.90 15.78 -8.55
N LEU A 172 19.58 15.80 -9.84
CA LEU A 172 20.57 15.93 -10.90
C LEU A 172 21.29 17.29 -10.85
N ASP A 173 20.56 18.38 -10.65
CA ASP A 173 21.12 19.71 -10.53
C ASP A 173 22.05 19.82 -9.30
N ALA A 174 21.62 19.27 -8.17
CA ALA A 174 22.43 19.21 -6.95
C ALA A 174 23.70 18.35 -7.14
N ALA A 175 23.59 17.22 -7.84
CA ALA A 175 24.73 16.38 -8.17
C ALA A 175 25.70 17.06 -9.15
N ALA A 176 25.17 17.82 -10.12
CA ALA A 176 25.97 18.56 -11.10
C ALA A 176 26.75 19.73 -10.47
N ALA A 177 26.30 20.23 -9.31
CA ALA A 177 27.02 21.25 -8.55
C ALA A 177 28.25 20.70 -7.80
N LEU A 178 28.37 19.38 -7.63
CA LEU A 178 29.54 18.76 -7.03
C LEU A 178 30.70 18.73 -8.02
N SER A 179 31.90 19.08 -7.55
CA SER A 179 33.12 18.88 -8.33
C SER A 179 33.39 17.38 -8.53
N PRO A 180 34.14 16.99 -9.58
CA PRO A 180 34.53 15.60 -9.79
C PRO A 180 35.26 14.97 -8.59
N ALA A 181 36.03 15.78 -7.85
CA ALA A 181 36.74 15.32 -6.65
C ALA A 181 35.76 15.00 -5.50
N GLU A 182 34.77 15.86 -5.26
CA GLU A 182 33.72 15.61 -4.27
C GLU A 182 32.85 14.40 -4.66
N LEU A 183 32.53 14.24 -5.94
CA LEU A 183 31.78 13.08 -6.43
C LEU A 183 32.57 11.77 -6.25
N ALA A 184 33.89 11.81 -6.36
CA ALA A 184 34.76 10.65 -6.20
C ALA A 184 34.90 10.17 -4.75
N THR A 185 34.70 11.04 -3.76
CA THR A 185 34.75 10.67 -2.32
C THR A 185 33.47 9.97 -1.87
N LEU A 186 32.38 10.08 -2.63
CA LEU A 186 31.11 9.42 -2.30
C LEU A 186 31.19 7.89 -2.41
N PRO A 187 30.44 7.14 -1.58
CA PRO A 187 30.41 5.69 -1.65
C PRO A 187 29.95 5.17 -3.02
N VAL A 188 30.58 4.09 -3.51
CA VAL A 188 30.15 3.42 -4.74
C VAL A 188 28.89 2.60 -4.46
N VAL A 189 27.90 2.71 -5.34
CA VAL A 189 26.77 1.80 -5.37
C VAL A 189 27.13 0.62 -6.29
N HIS A 190 27.18 -0.58 -5.71
CA HIS A 190 27.37 -1.80 -6.49
C HIS A 190 26.07 -2.14 -7.22
N LEU A 191 26.09 -2.06 -8.55
CA LEU A 191 25.00 -2.53 -9.39
C LEU A 191 25.03 -4.07 -9.37
N THR A 192 24.11 -4.70 -8.63
CA THR A 192 23.87 -6.14 -8.77
C THR A 192 23.11 -6.36 -10.08
N SER A 193 23.80 -6.97 -11.04
CA SER A 193 23.22 -7.46 -12.30
C SER A 193 22.33 -8.67 -12.08
#